data_AF-A0A9W9C1H3-F1
#
_entry.id   AF-A0A9W9C1H3-F1
#
_cell.length_a   1.000
_cell.length_b   1.000
_cell.length_c   1.000
_cell.angle_alpha   90.00
_cell.angle_beta   90.00
_cell.angle_gamma   90.00
#
_symmetry.space_group_name_H-M   'P 1'
#
loop_
_entity.id
_entity.type
_entity.pdbx_description
1 polymer ?
#
loop_
_entity_poly.entity_id
_entity_poly.type
_entity_poly.pdbx_seq_one_letter_code
_entity_poly.pdbx_strand_id
1 'polypeptide(L)'
;MHLETGMVYTYSAGRANSPDCDDHIWFSQTFDSPPKIAVWIQEFEWHQNDFMSIKCFATDITSNSFHLRIESWANRKFTNVRVQWLAYPAEEDGKRVKAGRNMVMRAQKEASNRAPFYGQLFENTPKTFIAMSELDFGIDKNLRFRCSANAPNNRELEWKYGTWDDTNMDHAEVQWLAIE
;
A
#
# COMPACT_ATOMS: atom_id res chain seq x y z
N MET A 1 -19.22 5.83 9.14
CA MET A 1 -17.97 5.20 9.63
C MET A 1 -16.95 6.32 9.83
N HIS A 2 -16.21 6.32 10.94
CA HIS A 2 -15.11 7.26 11.13
C HIS A 2 -13.91 6.81 10.30
N LEU A 3 -13.46 7.63 9.36
CA LEU A 3 -12.26 7.37 8.55
C LEU A 3 -11.29 8.53 8.76
N GLU A 4 -10.01 8.21 8.87
CA GLU A 4 -8.94 9.21 8.83
C GLU A 4 -7.94 8.87 7.72
N THR A 5 -7.40 9.89 7.06
CA THR A 5 -6.39 9.73 6.02
C THR A 5 -5.40 10.89 6.09
N GLY A 6 -4.19 10.63 5.61
CA GLY A 6 -3.15 11.63 5.54
C GLY A 6 -2.03 11.17 4.61
N MET A 7 -1.01 12.00 4.49
CA MET A 7 0.16 11.74 3.66
C MET A 7 1.43 12.13 4.40
N VAL A 8 2.49 11.36 4.18
CA VAL A 8 3.85 11.71 4.58
C VAL A 8 4.67 11.89 3.30
N TYR A 9 5.41 12.99 3.22
CA TYR A 9 6.34 13.24 2.13
C TYR A 9 7.74 13.53 2.68
N THR A 10 8.69 12.65 2.35
CA THR A 10 10.04 12.70 2.96
C THR A 10 10.80 13.96 2.60
N TYR A 11 10.56 14.54 1.42
CA TYR A 11 11.21 15.79 1.01
C TYR A 11 10.83 16.96 1.94
N SER A 12 9.53 17.19 2.15
CA SER A 12 9.04 18.26 3.01
C SER A 12 9.38 18.04 4.49
N ALA A 13 9.60 16.80 4.89
CA ALA A 13 10.04 16.44 6.24
C ALA A 13 11.57 16.58 6.45
N GLY A 14 12.33 16.96 5.42
CA GLY A 14 13.80 17.05 5.50
C GLY A 14 14.49 15.68 5.59
N ARG A 15 13.82 14.61 5.16
CA ARG A 15 14.25 13.20 5.24
C ARG A 15 14.56 12.62 3.86
N ALA A 16 15.05 13.46 2.95
CA ALA A 16 15.52 13.03 1.63
C ALA A 16 16.80 12.19 1.75
N ASN A 17 17.05 11.31 0.77
CA ASN A 17 18.25 10.47 0.70
C ASN A 17 18.45 9.57 1.94
N SER A 18 17.37 8.97 2.43
CA SER A 18 17.36 8.14 3.63
C SER A 18 17.17 6.65 3.29
N PRO A 19 17.76 5.71 4.03
CA PRO A 19 17.40 4.29 3.93
C PRO A 19 16.04 4.03 4.57
N ASP A 20 15.61 4.84 5.53
CA ASP A 20 14.35 4.68 6.24
C ASP A 20 13.75 6.01 6.71
N CYS A 21 12.47 6.00 7.02
CA CYS A 21 11.72 7.10 7.59
C CYS A 21 10.68 6.54 8.56
N ASP A 22 10.60 7.13 9.74
CA ASP A 22 9.59 6.83 10.76
C ASP A 22 8.85 8.10 11.13
N ASP A 23 7.55 8.15 10.90
CA ASP A 23 6.73 9.29 11.27
C ASP A 23 5.63 8.88 12.24
N HIS A 24 5.58 9.55 13.40
CA HIS A 24 4.56 9.30 14.40
C HIS A 24 3.32 10.12 14.08
N ILE A 25 2.27 9.44 13.63
CA ILE A 25 1.04 10.06 13.18
C ILE A 25 0.00 9.99 14.28
N TRP A 26 -0.53 11.14 14.65
CA TRP A 26 -1.63 11.27 15.61
C TRP A 26 -2.95 11.42 14.86
N PHE A 27 -3.95 10.64 15.26
CA PHE A 27 -5.30 10.78 14.75
C PHE A 27 -5.94 12.06 15.30
N SER A 28 -6.76 12.71 14.47
CA SER A 28 -7.52 13.90 14.88
C SER A 28 -8.58 13.56 15.93
N GLN A 29 -9.09 12.33 15.88
CA GLN A 29 -10.02 11.75 16.81
C GLN A 29 -9.57 10.32 17.18
N THR A 30 -9.63 9.99 18.47
CA THR A 30 -9.33 8.64 18.96
C THR A 30 -10.38 7.63 18.46
N PHE A 31 -9.92 6.47 17.99
CA PHE A 31 -10.77 5.33 17.67
C PHE A 31 -11.13 4.54 18.93
N ASP A 32 -12.25 3.81 18.92
CA ASP A 32 -12.68 3.01 20.08
C ASP A 32 -11.71 1.86 20.41
N SER A 33 -10.98 1.38 19.40
CA SER A 33 -9.89 0.41 19.49
C SER A 33 -8.82 0.70 18.44
N PRO A 34 -7.60 0.13 18.52
CA PRO A 34 -6.58 0.33 17.48
C PRO A 34 -7.14 0.05 16.07
N PRO A 35 -7.15 1.03 15.16
CA PRO A 35 -7.77 0.89 13.85
C PRO A 35 -6.97 -0.05 12.95
N LYS A 36 -7.56 -0.43 11.81
CA LYS A 36 -6.80 -0.99 10.68
C LYS A 36 -6.27 0.15 9.83
N ILE A 37 -5.05 -0.01 9.31
CA ILE A 37 -4.39 1.03 8.50
C ILE A 37 -3.89 0.41 7.20
N ALA A 38 -4.36 0.97 6.09
CA ALA A 38 -3.81 0.71 4.75
C ALA A 38 -2.81 1.82 4.41
N VAL A 39 -1.66 1.43 3.84
CA VAL A 39 -0.55 2.34 3.51
C VAL A 39 -0.05 2.01 2.12
N TRP A 40 0.14 3.02 1.27
CA TRP A 40 0.62 2.83 -0.11
C TRP A 40 1.47 3.99 -0.60
N ILE A 41 2.32 3.70 -1.58
CA ILE A 41 3.18 4.65 -2.26
C ILE A 41 2.34 5.45 -3.26
N GLN A 42 2.47 6.77 -3.22
CA GLN A 42 1.83 7.68 -4.18
C GLN A 42 2.86 8.22 -5.19
N GLU A 43 4.04 8.57 -4.71
CA GLU A 43 5.14 9.11 -5.52
C GLU A 43 6.47 8.62 -4.96
N PHE A 44 7.47 8.45 -5.81
CA PHE A 44 8.84 8.23 -5.38
C PHE A 44 9.82 8.79 -6.39
N GLU A 45 11.02 9.09 -5.89
CA GLU A 45 12.16 9.55 -6.65
C GLU A 45 13.37 8.69 -6.29
N TRP A 46 14.11 8.28 -7.32
CA TRP A 46 15.25 7.38 -7.19
C TRP A 46 16.42 7.83 -8.05
N HIS A 47 17.55 8.13 -7.41
CA HIS A 47 18.80 8.54 -8.10
C HIS A 47 19.96 7.58 -7.85
N GLN A 48 19.75 6.51 -7.08
CA GLN A 48 20.80 5.53 -6.83
C GLN A 48 21.05 4.69 -8.08
N ASN A 49 22.31 4.35 -8.33
CA ASN A 49 22.69 3.42 -9.39
C ASN A 49 22.59 1.95 -8.90
N ASP A 50 21.46 1.60 -8.29
CA ASP A 50 21.11 0.26 -7.79
C ASP A 50 19.59 0.09 -7.84
N PHE A 51 19.08 -1.11 -7.60
CA PHE A 51 17.67 -1.46 -7.53
C PHE A 51 16.86 -0.45 -6.70
N MET A 52 15.73 -0.03 -7.25
CA MET A 52 14.68 0.72 -6.58
C MET A 52 13.99 -0.20 -5.57
N SER A 53 14.29 -0.01 -4.28
CA SER A 53 13.71 -0.83 -3.20
C SER A 53 13.02 0.07 -2.19
N ILE A 54 11.68 0.00 -2.12
CA ILE A 54 10.86 0.81 -1.20
C ILE A 54 9.73 -0.05 -0.66
N LYS A 55 9.52 -0.01 0.66
CA LYS A 55 8.36 -0.58 1.35
C LYS A 55 7.75 0.47 2.26
N CYS A 56 6.42 0.52 2.33
CA CYS A 56 5.70 1.34 3.30
C CYS A 56 4.65 0.53 4.07
N PHE A 57 4.54 0.78 5.38
CA PHE A 57 3.60 0.07 6.26
C PHE A 57 3.40 0.85 7.57
N ALA A 58 2.34 0.49 8.29
CA ALA A 58 2.06 1.02 9.63
C ALA A 58 2.56 0.04 10.70
N THR A 59 3.14 0.56 11.79
CA THR A 59 3.50 -0.17 13.00
C THR A 59 2.96 0.54 14.24
N ASP A 60 3.08 -0.13 15.39
CA ASP A 60 2.80 0.46 16.71
C ASP A 60 1.43 1.17 16.79
N ILE A 61 0.43 0.50 16.21
CA ILE A 61 -0.92 1.04 16.06
C ILE A 61 -1.62 1.02 17.41
N THR A 62 -2.06 2.19 17.83
CA THR A 62 -2.88 2.42 19.02
C THR A 62 -4.19 3.09 18.61
N SER A 63 -5.10 3.31 19.55
CA SER A 63 -6.37 3.99 19.28
C SER A 63 -6.20 5.47 18.88
N ASN A 64 -5.08 6.11 19.21
CA ASN A 64 -4.86 7.54 18.99
C ASN A 64 -3.71 7.85 18.02
N SER A 65 -2.91 6.87 17.64
CA SER A 65 -1.73 7.08 16.80
C SER A 65 -1.19 5.79 16.19
N PHE A 66 -0.26 5.94 15.25
CA PHE A 66 0.55 4.86 14.71
C PHE A 66 1.88 5.40 14.19
N HIS A 67 2.82 4.50 13.91
CA HIS A 67 4.07 4.83 13.22
C HIS A 67 3.96 4.48 11.74
N LEU A 68 4.18 5.46 10.86
CA LEU A 68 4.30 5.25 9.42
C LEU A 68 5.76 4.99 9.08
N ARG A 69 6.04 3.76 8.65
CA ARG A 69 7.37 3.31 8.26
C ARG A 69 7.51 3.34 6.74
N ILE A 70 8.61 3.92 6.27
CA ILE A 70 9.11 3.81 4.90
C ILE A 70 10.51 3.25 5.00
N GLU A 71 10.85 2.22 4.25
CA GLU A 71 12.18 1.63 4.29
C GLU A 71 12.67 1.16 2.92
N SER A 72 13.98 1.15 2.79
CA SER A 72 14.77 0.50 1.77
C SER A 72 15.65 -0.57 2.43
N TRP A 73 16.24 -1.45 1.64
CA TRP A 73 17.08 -2.54 2.15
C TRP A 73 18.34 -2.71 1.30
N ALA A 74 19.18 -3.69 1.65
CA ALA A 74 20.44 -3.97 0.94
C ALA A 74 21.37 -2.74 0.81
N ASN A 75 21.43 -1.89 1.85
CA ASN A 75 22.20 -0.64 1.89
C ASN A 75 21.78 0.42 0.85
N ARG A 76 20.55 0.33 0.31
CA ARG A 76 19.97 1.29 -0.62
C ARG A 76 19.28 2.43 0.12
N LYS A 77 18.99 3.50 -0.62
CA LYS A 77 18.32 4.70 -0.12
C LYS A 77 17.39 5.25 -1.19
N PHE A 78 16.17 5.61 -0.81
CA PHE A 78 15.30 6.39 -1.68
C PHE A 78 15.72 7.86 -1.66
N THR A 79 15.51 8.58 -2.77
CA THR A 79 15.72 10.03 -2.79
C THR A 79 14.59 10.69 -2.01
N ASN A 80 13.35 10.49 -2.47
CA ASN A 80 12.14 10.99 -1.84
C ASN A 80 10.99 10.00 -2.07
N VAL A 81 10.06 9.91 -1.11
CA VAL A 81 8.85 9.09 -1.23
C VAL A 81 7.68 9.86 -0.63
N ARG A 82 6.54 9.86 -1.32
CA ARG A 82 5.24 10.23 -0.75
C ARG A 82 4.43 8.97 -0.53
N VAL A 83 3.98 8.80 0.70
CA VAL A 83 3.13 7.70 1.12
C VAL A 83 1.81 8.27 1.62
N GLN A 84 0.71 7.63 1.23
CA GLN A 84 -0.62 7.92 1.74
C GLN A 84 -1.11 6.76 2.60
N TRP A 85 -1.93 7.10 3.60
CA TRP A 85 -2.53 6.12 4.49
C TRP A 85 -4.02 6.37 4.68
N LEU A 86 -4.76 5.31 5.01
CA LEU A 86 -6.16 5.35 5.41
C LEU A 86 -6.34 4.47 6.65
N ALA A 87 -6.82 5.07 7.74
CA ALA A 87 -7.23 4.39 8.96
C ALA A 87 -8.75 4.22 8.99
N TYR A 88 -9.20 3.04 9.38
CA TYR A 88 -10.62 2.71 9.56
C TYR A 88 -10.83 1.87 10.82
N PRO A 89 -12.02 1.91 11.44
CA PRO A 89 -12.26 1.24 12.70
C PRO A 89 -12.16 -0.28 12.52
N ALA A 90 -11.52 -0.96 13.46
CA ALA A 90 -11.24 -2.40 13.33
C ALA A 90 -12.52 -3.25 13.26
N GLU A 91 -13.60 -2.79 13.88
CA GLU A 91 -14.91 -3.42 13.86
C GLU A 91 -15.61 -3.38 12.49
N GLU A 92 -15.10 -2.56 11.56
CA GLU A 92 -15.60 -2.45 10.18
C GLU A 92 -14.90 -3.39 9.21
N ASP A 93 -13.78 -3.99 9.63
CA ASP A 93 -13.05 -4.98 8.85
C ASP A 93 -13.89 -6.25 8.63
N GLY A 94 -14.02 -6.66 7.37
CA GLY A 94 -14.93 -7.73 6.98
C GLY A 94 -16.41 -7.34 7.00
N LYS A 95 -16.74 -6.07 7.23
CA LYS A 95 -18.10 -5.51 7.11
C LYS A 95 -18.13 -4.47 6.00
N ARG A 96 -18.12 -3.18 6.34
CA ARG A 96 -18.13 -2.05 5.40
C ARG A 96 -16.76 -1.76 4.79
N VAL A 97 -15.69 -2.32 5.35
CA VAL A 97 -14.35 -2.24 4.76
C VAL A 97 -13.76 -3.64 4.63
N LYS A 98 -13.16 -3.90 3.47
CA LYS A 98 -12.39 -5.12 3.21
C LYS A 98 -11.09 -4.74 2.54
N ALA A 99 -10.00 -5.34 2.95
CA ALA A 99 -8.67 -4.97 2.51
C ALA A 99 -7.78 -6.22 2.36
N GLY A 100 -6.78 -6.14 1.51
CA GLY A 100 -5.82 -7.22 1.36
C GLY A 100 -4.51 -6.76 0.77
N ARG A 101 -3.45 -7.52 1.08
CA ARG A 101 -2.11 -7.35 0.52
C ARG A 101 -1.78 -8.56 -0.32
N ASN A 102 -1.21 -8.32 -1.50
CA ASN A 102 -0.75 -9.39 -2.36
C ASN A 102 0.59 -9.03 -2.98
N MET A 103 1.51 -9.98 -2.93
CA MET A 103 2.83 -9.85 -3.53
C MET A 103 2.90 -10.62 -4.86
N VAL A 104 3.64 -10.08 -5.82
CA VAL A 104 4.02 -10.76 -7.06
C VAL A 104 5.54 -10.86 -7.12
N MET A 105 6.02 -12.06 -7.40
CA MET A 105 7.46 -12.35 -7.50
C MET A 105 7.92 -12.35 -8.95
N ARG A 106 9.22 -12.19 -9.17
CA ARG A 106 9.92 -12.26 -10.47
C ARG A 106 9.48 -13.44 -11.33
N ALA A 107 9.41 -14.63 -10.73
CA ALA A 107 9.05 -15.86 -11.44
C ALA A 107 7.61 -15.85 -11.97
N GLN A 108 6.71 -15.14 -11.29
CA GLN A 108 5.30 -15.02 -11.66
C GLN A 108 5.05 -13.88 -12.65
N LYS A 109 5.79 -12.77 -12.55
CA LYS A 109 5.64 -11.50 -13.30
C LYS A 109 4.32 -10.76 -13.08
N GLU A 110 3.19 -11.45 -13.16
CA GLU A 110 1.85 -10.90 -12.98
C GLU A 110 0.86 -11.89 -12.38
N ALA A 111 -0.17 -11.35 -11.72
CA ALA A 111 -1.26 -12.11 -11.13
C ALA A 111 -2.61 -11.55 -11.60
N SER A 112 -3.57 -12.45 -11.82
CA SER A 112 -4.96 -12.11 -12.07
C SER A 112 -5.83 -12.97 -11.16
N ASN A 113 -6.51 -12.33 -10.23
CA ASN A 113 -7.26 -12.99 -9.17
C ASN A 113 -8.74 -12.60 -9.20
N ARG A 114 -9.59 -13.52 -8.74
CA ARG A 114 -11.00 -13.30 -8.48
C ARG A 114 -11.39 -14.13 -7.27
N ALA A 115 -11.96 -13.50 -6.26
CA ALA A 115 -12.37 -14.19 -5.05
C ALA A 115 -13.56 -13.49 -4.38
N PRO A 116 -14.40 -14.24 -3.64
CA PRO A 116 -15.37 -13.64 -2.76
C PRO A 116 -14.71 -12.72 -1.73
N PHE A 117 -15.41 -11.66 -1.38
CA PHE A 117 -15.07 -10.83 -0.24
C PHE A 117 -15.14 -11.65 1.06
N TYR A 118 -14.18 -11.46 1.97
CA TYR A 118 -14.22 -12.08 3.29
C TYR A 118 -15.23 -11.38 4.21
N GLY A 119 -15.72 -12.09 5.23
CA GLY A 119 -16.66 -11.54 6.20
C GLY A 119 -18.08 -11.42 5.65
N GLN A 120 -18.77 -10.34 6.03
CA GLN A 120 -20.15 -10.06 5.65
C GLN A 120 -20.22 -9.55 4.20
N LEU A 121 -21.30 -9.89 3.50
CA LEU A 121 -21.58 -9.31 2.19
C LEU A 121 -21.77 -7.79 2.32
N PHE A 122 -21.33 -7.05 1.31
CA PHE A 122 -21.70 -5.64 1.18
C PHE A 122 -23.19 -5.51 0.85
N GLU A 123 -23.83 -4.43 1.26
CA GLU A 123 -25.24 -4.16 0.90
C GLU A 123 -25.33 -3.76 -0.58
N ASN A 124 -24.38 -2.96 -1.05
CA ASN A 124 -24.23 -2.47 -2.42
C ASN A 124 -22.87 -2.86 -3.00
N THR A 125 -22.67 -2.62 -4.30
CA THR A 125 -21.35 -2.79 -4.92
C THR A 125 -20.36 -1.78 -4.33
N PRO A 126 -19.28 -2.22 -3.65
CA PRO A 126 -18.35 -1.31 -2.99
C PRO A 126 -17.51 -0.53 -4.00
N LYS A 127 -16.98 0.62 -3.58
CA LYS A 127 -15.89 1.28 -4.31
C LYS A 127 -14.59 0.55 -4.01
N THR A 128 -13.74 0.40 -5.02
CA THR A 128 -12.48 -0.33 -4.90
C THR A 128 -11.29 0.56 -5.23
N PHE A 129 -10.18 0.30 -4.56
CA PHE A 129 -8.91 0.99 -4.72
C PHE A 129 -7.78 -0.04 -4.64
N ILE A 130 -6.70 0.18 -5.38
CA ILE A 130 -5.48 -0.61 -5.29
C ILE A 130 -4.27 0.27 -5.59
N ALA A 131 -3.20 0.07 -4.83
CA ALA A 131 -1.93 0.75 -5.05
C ALA A 131 -0.76 -0.10 -4.55
N MET A 132 0.46 0.26 -4.92
CA MET A 132 1.67 -0.42 -4.48
C MET A 132 2.01 -0.04 -3.04
N SER A 133 2.36 -1.02 -2.22
CA SER A 133 2.90 -0.86 -0.86
C SER A 133 4.37 -1.27 -0.76
N GLU A 134 4.89 -1.98 -1.77
CA GLU A 134 6.29 -2.42 -1.87
C GLU A 134 6.73 -2.54 -3.32
N LEU A 135 7.97 -2.19 -3.62
CA LEU A 135 8.58 -2.34 -4.94
C LEU A 135 10.07 -2.69 -4.82
N ASP A 136 10.52 -3.65 -5.62
CA ASP A 136 11.95 -3.99 -5.79
C ASP A 136 12.27 -4.20 -7.28
N PHE A 137 12.81 -3.17 -7.92
CA PHE A 137 13.01 -3.13 -9.37
C PHE A 137 14.44 -2.72 -9.73
N GLY A 138 15.08 -3.46 -10.63
CA GLY A 138 16.33 -3.06 -11.25
C GLY A 138 16.17 -1.81 -12.11
N ILE A 139 17.27 -1.06 -12.26
CA ILE A 139 17.33 0.20 -13.01
C ILE A 139 17.85 0.03 -14.45
N ASP A 140 18.22 -1.20 -14.84
CA ASP A 140 18.79 -1.53 -16.15
C ASP A 140 17.72 -1.65 -17.25
N LYS A 141 16.44 -1.53 -16.88
CA LYS A 141 15.26 -1.74 -17.73
C LYS A 141 14.20 -0.69 -17.44
N ASN A 142 13.27 -0.51 -18.37
CA ASN A 142 12.14 0.39 -18.15
C ASN A 142 11.33 -0.11 -16.94
N LEU A 143 10.99 0.81 -16.04
CA LEU A 143 10.06 0.54 -14.96
C LEU A 143 8.65 0.38 -15.52
N ARG A 144 8.08 -0.82 -15.38
CA ARG A 144 6.71 -1.13 -15.80
C ARG A 144 5.98 -1.86 -14.69
N PHE A 145 4.88 -1.32 -14.22
CA PHE A 145 3.99 -2.00 -13.29
C PHE A 145 2.57 -1.48 -13.49
N ARG A 146 1.59 -2.36 -13.34
CA ARG A 146 0.18 -2.00 -13.38
C ARG A 146 -0.55 -2.79 -12.31
N CYS A 147 -1.49 -2.15 -11.65
CA CYS A 147 -2.47 -2.82 -10.80
C CYS A 147 -3.87 -2.25 -11.07
N SER A 148 -4.89 -3.08 -10.86
CA SER A 148 -6.29 -2.71 -10.99
C SER A 148 -7.14 -3.60 -10.10
N ALA A 149 -8.15 -3.03 -9.45
CA ALA A 149 -9.13 -3.74 -8.64
C ALA A 149 -10.53 -3.28 -9.08
N ASN A 150 -11.47 -4.21 -9.15
CA ASN A 150 -12.86 -3.95 -9.51
C ASN A 150 -13.78 -4.93 -8.79
N ALA A 151 -14.85 -4.42 -8.19
CA ALA A 151 -15.93 -5.24 -7.65
C ALA A 151 -17.03 -5.36 -8.71
N PRO A 152 -17.20 -6.51 -9.40
CA PRO A 152 -18.28 -6.68 -10.38
C PRO A 152 -19.67 -6.70 -9.72
N ASN A 153 -19.74 -6.97 -8.41
CA ASN A 153 -20.95 -6.98 -7.59
C ASN A 153 -20.56 -6.84 -6.10
N ASN A 154 -21.53 -6.95 -5.21
CA ASN A 154 -21.35 -6.82 -3.76
C ASN A 154 -20.73 -8.05 -3.07
N ARG A 155 -20.33 -9.10 -3.81
CA ARG A 155 -19.89 -10.38 -3.26
C ARG A 155 -18.43 -10.71 -3.51
N GLU A 156 -17.81 -10.13 -4.52
CA GLU A 156 -16.48 -10.54 -4.97
C GLU A 156 -15.64 -9.37 -5.48
N LEU A 157 -14.32 -9.61 -5.50
CA LEU A 157 -13.32 -8.73 -6.04
C LEU A 157 -12.60 -9.41 -7.19
N GLU A 158 -12.36 -8.66 -8.26
CA GLU A 158 -11.39 -8.99 -9.30
C GLU A 158 -10.21 -8.02 -9.17
N TRP A 159 -8.99 -8.55 -9.06
CA TRP A 159 -7.81 -7.71 -8.99
C TRP A 159 -6.63 -8.32 -9.73
N LYS A 160 -5.87 -7.44 -10.39
CA LYS A 160 -4.72 -7.79 -11.22
C LYS A 160 -3.57 -6.88 -10.86
N TYR A 161 -2.36 -7.42 -10.87
CA TYR A 161 -1.15 -6.66 -10.60
C TYR A 161 0.06 -7.37 -11.18
N GLY A 162 1.03 -6.60 -11.67
CA GLY A 162 2.23 -7.18 -12.24
C GLY A 162 2.97 -6.27 -13.20
N THR A 163 4.01 -6.84 -13.77
CA THR A 163 4.88 -6.25 -14.77
C THR A 163 4.82 -7.01 -16.10
N TRP A 164 5.40 -6.44 -17.16
CA TRP A 164 5.45 -7.05 -18.48
C TRP A 164 6.81 -6.81 -19.15
N ASP A 165 7.00 -7.47 -20.29
CA ASP A 165 8.17 -7.34 -21.16
C ASP A 165 9.47 -7.73 -20.42
N ASP A 166 10.55 -6.97 -20.64
CA ASP A 166 11.88 -7.18 -20.12
C ASP A 166 12.14 -6.50 -18.76
N THR A 167 11.09 -6.05 -18.06
CA THR A 167 11.23 -5.38 -16.77
C THR A 167 11.96 -6.26 -15.75
N ASN A 168 13.00 -5.70 -15.13
CA ASN A 168 13.77 -6.36 -14.09
C ASN A 168 13.11 -6.17 -12.71
N MET A 169 12.01 -6.88 -12.46
CA MET A 169 11.34 -6.87 -11.15
C MET A 169 11.81 -8.05 -10.31
N ASP A 170 12.22 -7.82 -9.06
CA ASP A 170 12.39 -8.90 -8.08
C ASP A 170 11.06 -9.28 -7.45
N HIS A 171 10.38 -8.30 -6.85
CA HIS A 171 9.03 -8.44 -6.35
C HIS A 171 8.36 -7.07 -6.25
N ALA A 172 7.04 -7.10 -6.08
CA ALA A 172 6.24 -5.93 -5.73
C ALA A 172 5.03 -6.39 -4.91
N GLU A 173 4.55 -5.53 -4.02
CA GLU A 173 3.33 -5.77 -3.24
C GLU A 173 2.30 -4.68 -3.53
N VAL A 174 1.04 -5.10 -3.65
CA VAL A 174 -0.11 -4.20 -3.74
C VAL A 174 -1.01 -4.35 -2.52
N GLN A 175 -1.57 -3.23 -2.07
CA GLN A 175 -2.65 -3.14 -1.10
C GLN A 175 -3.92 -2.76 -1.84
N TRP A 176 -4.97 -3.57 -1.71
CA TRP A 176 -6.31 -3.21 -2.17
C TRP A 176 -7.25 -2.90 -0.99
N LEU A 177 -8.27 -2.10 -1.28
CA LEU A 177 -9.35 -1.71 -0.40
C LEU A 177 -10.68 -1.80 -1.17
N ALA A 178 -11.72 -2.26 -0.50
CA ALA A 178 -13.11 -2.18 -0.92
C ALA A 178 -13.93 -1.57 0.22
N ILE A 179 -14.63 -0.47 -0.07
CA ILE A 179 -15.34 0.33 0.93
C ILE A 179 -16.76 0.63 0.44
N GLU A 180 -17.72 0.50 1.35
CA GLU A 180 -19.11 0.91 1.21
C GLU A 180 -19.47 2.08 2.12
#